data_AF-A0A938MCD5-F1
#
_entry.id   AF-A0A938MCD5-F1
#
_cell.length_a   1.000
_cell.length_b   1.000
_cell.length_c   1.000
_cell.angle_alpha   90.00
_cell.angle_beta   90.00
_cell.angle_gamma   90.00
#
_symmetry.space_group_name_H-M   'P 1'
#
loop_
_entity.id
_entity.type
_entity.pdbx_description
1 polymer ?
#
loop_
_entity_poly.entity_id
_entity_poly.type
_entity_poly.pdbx_seq_one_letter_code
_entity_poly.pdbx_strand_id
1 'polypeptide(L)' 'MSTRPSVLFFMCDQLNASVLGCYGGPVPTPSIDRLAREGVLFDNAV' A
#
# COMPACT_ATOMS: atom_id res chain seq x y z
N MET A 1 -15.11 26.26 3.77
CA MET A 1 -13.93 26.24 2.89
C MET A 1 -13.77 24.81 2.39
N SER A 2 -13.85 24.57 1.08
CA SER A 2 -13.54 23.25 0.53
C SER A 2 -12.04 23.05 0.63
N THR A 3 -11.58 22.23 1.57
CA THR A 3 -10.17 21.84 1.67
C THR A 3 -9.83 21.00 0.45
N ARG A 4 -8.93 21.50 -0.40
CA ARG A 4 -8.42 20.71 -1.52
C ARG A 4 -7.54 19.61 -0.96
N PRO A 5 -7.81 18.32 -1.23
CA PRO A 5 -6.95 17.24 -0.76
C PRO A 5 -5.56 17.34 -1.37
N SER A 6 -4.54 17.03 -0.56
CA SER A 6 -3.19 16.76 -1.06
C SER A 6 -3.11 15.31 -1.54
N VAL A 7 -2.48 15.08 -2.70
CA VAL A 7 -2.27 13.75 -3.26
C VAL A 7 -0.78 13.41 -3.18
N LEU A 8 -0.43 12.34 -2.47
CA LEU A 8 0.92 11.79 -2.42
C LEU A 8 0.95 10.49 -3.23
N PHE A 9 1.66 10.51 -4.35
CA PHE A 9 1.95 9.31 -5.15
C PHE A 9 3.40 8.89 -4.89
N PHE A 10 3.61 7.67 -4.42
CA PHE A 10 4.93 7.10 -4.20
C PHE A 10 5.00 5.70 -4.81
N MET A 11 6.20 5.34 -5.27
CA MET A 11 6.47 4.08 -5.95
C MET A 11 7.76 3.49 -5.39
N CYS A 12 7.76 2.19 -5.16
CA CYS A 12 8.96 1.43 -4.81
C CYS A 12 9.52 0.78 -6.08
N ASP A 13 10.84 0.84 -6.26
CA ASP A 13 11.49 0.17 -7.38
C ASP A 13 11.60 -1.34 -7.10
N GLN A 14 11.22 -2.15 -8.09
CA GLN A 14 11.25 -3.62 -8.08
C GLN A 14 10.59 -4.31 -6.86
N LEU A 15 9.67 -3.65 -6.17
CA LEU A 15 8.98 -4.24 -5.03
C LEU A 15 8.03 -5.35 -5.49
N ASN A 16 8.24 -6.57 -4.99
CA ASN A 16 7.33 -7.69 -5.21
C ASN A 16 6.18 -7.67 -4.19
N ALA A 17 4.93 -7.72 -4.66
CA ALA A 17 3.75 -7.77 -3.78
C ALA A 17 3.77 -8.97 -2.82
N SER A 18 4.31 -10.12 -3.25
CA SER A 18 4.29 -11.37 -2.48
C SER A 18 5.13 -11.34 -1.20
N VAL A 19 5.97 -10.32 -1.01
CA VAL A 19 6.75 -10.18 0.23
C VAL A 19 6.03 -9.38 1.30
N LEU A 20 5.01 -8.59 0.93
CA LEU A 20 4.31 -7.68 1.83
C LEU A 20 3.29 -8.42 2.71
N GLY A 21 3.22 -8.05 3.99
CA GLY A 21 2.31 -8.65 4.96
C GLY A 21 0.83 -8.54 4.56
N CYS A 22 0.41 -7.42 3.98
CA CYS A 22 -0.96 -7.24 3.48
C CYS A 22 -1.38 -8.19 2.35
N TYR A 23 -0.41 -8.80 1.65
CA TYR A 23 -0.64 -9.86 0.64
C TYR A 23 -0.30 -11.26 1.17
N GLY A 24 -0.10 -11.42 2.49
CA GLY A 24 0.27 -12.71 3.11
C GLY A 24 1.75 -13.05 3.03
N GLY A 25 2.60 -12.09 2.66
CA GLY A 25 4.05 -12.26 2.59
C GLY A 25 4.74 -12.36 3.96
N PRO A 26 5.98 -12.88 4.00
CA PRO A 26 6.69 -13.15 5.25
C PRO A 26 7.38 -11.93 5.86
N VAL A 27 7.49 -10.81 5.15
CA VAL A 27 8.23 -9.63 5.62
C VAL A 27 7.32 -8.75 6.48
N PRO A 28 7.73 -8.37 7.71
CA PRO A 28 6.97 -7.43 8.51
C PRO A 28 6.93 -6.04 7.85
N THR A 29 5.76 -5.61 7.39
CA THR A 29 5.56 -4.32 6.70
C THR A 29 4.52 -3.43 7.37
N PRO A 30 4.66 -3.11 8.67
CA PRO A 30 3.57 -2.55 9.48
C PRO A 30 2.97 -1.24 8.94
N SER A 31 3.79 -0.38 8.31
CA SER A 31 3.31 0.87 7.71
C SER A 31 2.48 0.64 6.45
N ILE A 32 2.90 -0.28 5.58
CA ILE A 32 2.18 -0.63 4.35
C ILE A 32 0.91 -1.40 4.72
N ASP A 33 0.99 -2.32 5.68
CA ASP A 33 -0.14 -3.10 6.15
C ASP A 33 -1.22 -2.20 6.77
N ARG A 34 -0.80 -1.14 7.47
CA ARG A 34 -1.72 -0.13 8.01
C ARG A 34 -2.41 0.65 6.89
N LEU A 35 -1.68 1.09 5.86
CA LEU A 35 -2.26 1.77 4.70
C LEU A 35 -3.27 0.89 3.97
N ALA A 36 -2.97 -0.40 3.81
CA ALA A 36 -3.88 -1.38 3.20
C ALA A 36 -5.18 -1.56 4.01
N ARG A 37 -5.08 -1.62 5.35
CA ARG A 37 -6.25 -1.76 6.25
C ARG A 37 -7.12 -0.50 6.32
N GLU A 38 -6.52 0.68 6.20
CA GLU A 38 -7.23 1.96 6.27
C GLU A 38 -7.76 2.43 4.90
N GLY A 39 -7.37 1.75 3.82
CA GLY A 39 -7.67 2.12 2.45
C GLY A 39 -8.22 0.96 1.61
N VAL A 40 -7.80 0.92 0.36
CA VAL A 40 -8.16 -0.13 -0.60
C VAL A 40 -6.91 -0.89 -0.99
N LEU A 41 -6.95 -2.22 -0.83
CA LEU A 41 -5.93 -3.15 -1.32
C LEU A 41 -6.38 -3.69 -2.69
N PHE A 42 -5.56 -3.52 -3.71
CA PHE A 42 -5.84 -4.04 -5.05
C PHE A 42 -5.20 -5.42 -5.20
N ASP A 43 -6.02 -6.46 -5.29
CA ASP A 43 -5.58 -7.85 -5.45
C ASP A 43 -5.30 -8.25 -6.92
N ASN A 44 -5.73 -7.42 -7.88
CA ASN A 44 -5.63 -7.67 -9.32
C ASN A 44 -5.04 -6.45 -10.08
N ALA A 45 -3.92 -5.91 -9.61
CA ALA A 45 -3.17 -4.85 -10.31
C ALA A 45 -2.09 -5.47 -11.23
N VAL A 46 -1.93 -4.92 -12.44
CA VAL A 46 -0.98 -5.36 -13.47
C VAL A 46 0.11 -4.33 -13.68
#